data_AF-A0A8S9KFM0-F1
#
_entry.id   AF-A0A8S9KFM0-F1
#
_cell.length_a   1.000
_cell.length_b   1.000
_cell.length_c   1.000
_cell.angle_alpha   90.00
_cell.angle_beta   90.00
_cell.angle_gamma   90.00
#
_symmetry.space_group_name_H-M   'P 1'
#
loop_
_entity.id
_entity.type
_entity.pdbx_description
1 polymer ?
#
loop_
_entity_poly.entity_id
_entity_poly.type
_entity_poly.pdbx_seq_one_letter_code
_entity_poly.pdbx_strand_id
1 'polypeptide(L)'
;MLSKLEGVYTFGQPRIGDEQFEEYMKEVVRKHGFKYERFVYYNDIVPRVPFDDKILFSYKHYGSCNYFNSLYKGKVREDAPNANYINLLWLIPTILTGAWEFIRSFIIQFWKGKEYKENWMMRSLRIVGIVLPGMSNHFPFDYVNSTRLGGLARPCTT
;
A
#
# COMPACT_ATOMS: atom_id res chain seq x y z
N MET A 1 -9.60 22.93 15.11
CA MET A 1 -9.99 21.52 14.87
C MET A 1 -8.77 20.61 14.74
N LEU A 2 -7.74 20.97 13.97
CA LEU A 2 -6.57 20.09 13.76
C LEU A 2 -5.73 19.82 15.02
N SER A 3 -5.73 20.72 16.00
CA SER A 3 -5.05 20.52 17.29
C SER A 3 -5.63 19.38 18.16
N LYS A 4 -6.78 18.81 17.78
CA LYS A 4 -7.39 17.66 18.46
C LYS A 4 -7.22 16.36 17.66
N LEU A 5 -6.55 16.41 16.51
CA LEU A 5 -6.35 15.24 15.66
C LEU A 5 -5.18 14.41 16.21
N GLU A 6 -5.43 13.14 16.52
CA GLU A 6 -4.35 12.23 16.95
C GLU A 6 -3.56 11.70 15.75
N GLY A 7 -4.26 11.35 14.67
CA GLY A 7 -3.62 10.90 13.44
C GLY A 7 -4.57 10.68 12.28
N VAL A 8 -3.99 10.59 11.10
CA VAL A 8 -4.63 10.25 9.84
C VAL A 8 -3.99 8.96 9.33
N TYR A 9 -4.83 7.96 9.08
CA TYR A 9 -4.43 6.65 8.60
C TYR A 9 -5.09 6.41 7.26
N THR A 10 -4.29 6.28 6.21
CA THR A 10 -4.81 6.09 4.86
C THR A 10 -4.41 4.72 4.32
N PHE A 11 -5.26 4.14 3.48
CA PHE A 11 -5.07 2.79 2.95
C PHE A 11 -5.21 2.88 1.43
N GLY A 12 -4.12 2.60 0.71
CA GLY A 12 -4.14 2.68 -0.75
C GLY A 12 -4.31 4.11 -1.28
N GLN A 13 -3.89 5.11 -0.50
CA GLN A 13 -4.05 6.51 -0.87
C GLN A 13 -3.26 6.83 -2.15
N PRO A 14 -3.87 7.45 -3.17
CA PRO A 14 -3.15 7.97 -4.32
C PRO A 14 -2.25 9.15 -3.94
N ARG A 15 -1.36 9.54 -4.85
CA ARG A 15 -0.67 10.83 -4.73
C ARG A 15 -1.69 11.94 -4.93
N ILE A 16 -1.66 12.98 -4.10
CA ILE A 16 -2.73 13.99 -4.05
C ILE A 16 -2.26 15.40 -4.37
N GLY A 17 -0.96 15.62 -4.50
CA GLY A 17 -0.41 16.91 -4.90
C GLY A 17 1.03 16.79 -5.37
N ASP A 18 1.59 17.91 -5.81
CA ASP A 18 2.97 18.08 -6.21
C ASP A 18 3.89 18.27 -4.99
N GLU A 19 5.15 18.63 -5.25
CA GLU A 19 6.16 18.91 -4.22
C GLU A 19 5.77 20.08 -3.30
N GLN A 20 5.13 21.14 -3.82
CA GLN A 20 4.67 22.27 -3.01
C GLN A 20 3.60 21.82 -2.01
N PHE A 21 2.67 20.99 -2.46
CA PHE A 21 1.65 20.41 -1.59
C PHE A 21 2.26 19.45 -0.56
N GLU A 22 3.27 18.67 -0.95
CA GLU A 22 4.02 17.78 -0.04
C GLU A 22 4.66 18.57 1.11
N GLU A 23 5.37 19.64 0.80
CA GLU A 23 6.01 20.52 1.78
C GLU A 23 4.99 21.19 2.70
N TYR A 24 3.92 21.72 2.13
CA TYR A 24 2.82 22.31 2.89
C TYR A 24 2.23 21.32 3.89
N MET A 25 1.95 20.08 3.46
CA MET A 25 1.38 19.06 4.34
C MET A 25 2.37 18.60 5.42
N LYS A 26 3.66 18.48 5.11
CA LYS A 26 4.70 18.23 6.12
C LYS A 26 4.70 19.32 7.20
N GLU A 27 4.56 20.58 6.82
CA GLU A 27 4.47 21.68 7.77
C GLU A 27 3.20 21.63 8.63
N VAL A 28 2.04 21.35 8.03
CA VAL A 28 0.76 21.19 8.75
C VAL A 28 0.85 20.07 9.79
N VAL A 29 1.37 18.91 9.39
CA VAL A 29 1.59 17.76 10.29
C VAL A 29 2.52 18.15 11.44
N ARG A 30 3.67 18.76 11.14
CA ARG A 30 4.65 19.21 12.16
C ARG A 30 4.05 20.25 13.11
N LYS A 31 3.31 21.23 12.59
CA LYS A 31 2.72 22.34 13.37
C LYS A 31 1.63 21.85 14.33
N HIS A 32 0.92 20.77 13.98
CA HIS A 32 -0.20 20.28 14.75
C HIS A 32 0.08 18.98 15.50
N GLY A 33 1.21 18.33 15.23
CA GLY A 33 1.74 17.21 16.01
C GLY A 33 0.95 15.91 15.89
N PHE A 34 0.12 15.76 14.85
CA PHE A 34 -0.64 14.54 14.60
C PHE A 34 0.16 13.55 13.74
N LYS A 35 -0.17 12.26 13.81
CA LYS A 35 0.47 11.23 12.98
C LYS A 35 -0.13 11.21 11.58
N TYR A 36 0.69 11.01 10.54
CA TYR A 36 0.20 10.74 9.19
C TYR A 36 0.83 9.46 8.66
N GLU A 37 0.06 8.39 8.63
CA GLU A 37 0.53 7.03 8.34
C GLU A 37 -0.19 6.49 7.11
N ARG A 38 0.57 6.28 6.02
CA ARG A 38 0.05 5.68 4.79
C ARG A 38 0.29 4.19 4.81
N PHE A 39 -0.73 3.40 4.55
CA PHE A 39 -0.64 1.95 4.41
C PHE A 39 -0.70 1.59 2.94
N VAL A 40 0.32 0.88 2.47
CA VAL A 40 0.41 0.42 1.08
C VAL A 40 0.59 -1.09 1.07
N TYR A 41 -0.33 -1.78 0.41
CA TYR A 41 -0.24 -3.22 0.24
C TYR A 41 0.41 -3.56 -1.10
N TYR A 42 1.62 -4.10 -1.02
CA TYR A 42 2.38 -4.71 -2.10
C TYR A 42 2.26 -3.99 -3.45
N ASN A 43 1.58 -4.59 -4.42
CA ASN A 43 1.46 -4.05 -5.78
C ASN A 43 0.21 -3.19 -6.02
N ASP A 44 -0.46 -2.69 -4.97
CA ASP A 44 -1.63 -1.81 -5.12
C ASP A 44 -1.32 -0.64 -6.07
N ILE A 45 -2.05 -0.57 -7.18
CA ILE A 45 -1.81 0.44 -8.20
C ILE A 45 -2.16 1.86 -7.72
N VAL A 46 -3.11 2.02 -6.79
CA VAL A 46 -3.66 3.34 -6.46
C VAL A 46 -2.61 4.27 -5.84
N PRO A 47 -1.77 3.85 -4.87
CA PRO A 47 -0.64 4.66 -4.38
C PRO A 47 0.41 5.03 -5.41
N ARG A 48 0.40 4.43 -6.60
CA ARG A 48 1.34 4.77 -7.68
C ARG A 48 0.79 5.79 -8.67
N VAL A 49 -0.42 6.29 -8.46
CA VAL A 49 -1.03 7.27 -9.36
C VAL A 49 -1.51 8.51 -8.59
N PRO A 50 -1.52 9.69 -9.24
CA PRO A 50 -0.82 10.03 -10.48
C PRO A 50 0.71 9.85 -10.35
N PHE A 51 1.43 9.79 -11.47
CA PHE A 51 2.86 9.45 -11.45
C PHE A 51 3.73 10.54 -10.85
N ASP A 52 4.78 10.09 -10.16
CA ASP A 52 5.93 10.94 -9.87
C ASP A 52 6.79 10.99 -11.14
N ASP A 53 6.43 11.90 -12.04
CA ASP A 53 7.14 12.14 -13.29
C ASP A 53 7.69 13.58 -13.34
N LYS A 54 8.83 13.74 -14.02
CA LYS A 54 9.52 15.04 -14.12
C LYS A 54 8.91 15.98 -15.17
N ILE A 55 7.84 15.60 -15.86
CA ILE A 55 7.41 16.25 -17.11
C ILE A 55 6.07 16.98 -16.95
N LEU A 56 5.13 16.43 -16.19
CA LEU A 56 3.79 16.99 -15.99
C LEU A 56 3.68 17.73 -14.66
N PHE A 57 3.57 16.98 -13.56
CA PHE A 57 3.17 17.53 -12.26
C PHE A 57 3.98 17.00 -11.08
N SER A 58 4.87 16.00 -11.29
CA SER A 58 5.76 15.45 -10.25
C SER A 58 5.01 15.17 -8.94
N TYR A 59 3.91 14.42 -9.02
CA TYR A 59 3.08 14.16 -7.85
C TYR A 59 3.88 13.43 -6.79
N LYS A 60 3.76 13.89 -5.54
CA LYS A 60 4.51 13.37 -4.40
C LYS A 60 3.58 12.82 -3.32
N HIS A 61 4.14 11.91 -2.54
CA HIS A 61 3.56 11.47 -1.28
C HIS A 61 4.22 12.20 -0.12
N TYR A 62 3.48 12.39 0.96
CA TYR A 62 4.02 12.79 2.27
C TYR A 62 3.61 11.80 3.35
N GLY A 63 4.23 11.91 4.53
CA GLY A 63 4.01 11.00 5.64
C GLY A 63 4.63 9.62 5.44
N SER A 64 4.69 8.85 6.53
CA SER A 64 5.38 7.56 6.56
C SER A 64 4.64 6.50 5.74
N CYS A 65 5.38 5.77 4.89
CA CYS A 65 4.84 4.64 4.13
C CYS A 65 5.04 3.33 4.89
N ASN A 66 3.96 2.79 5.44
CA ASN A 66 3.86 1.46 6.00
C ASN A 66 3.58 0.47 4.87
N TYR A 67 4.65 -0.07 4.28
CA TYR A 67 4.58 -0.97 3.14
C TYR A 67 4.53 -2.44 3.59
N PHE A 68 3.56 -3.20 3.08
CA PHE A 68 3.41 -4.62 3.36
C PHE A 68 3.59 -5.46 2.10
N ASN A 69 4.22 -6.63 2.22
CA ASN A 69 4.35 -7.56 1.08
C ASN A 69 3.24 -8.61 1.01
N SER A 70 3.27 -9.48 -0.01
CA SER A 70 2.29 -10.56 -0.22
C SER A 70 2.24 -11.62 0.90
N LEU A 71 3.16 -11.56 1.87
CA LEU A 71 3.16 -12.36 3.10
C LEU A 71 2.72 -11.55 4.33
N TYR A 72 2.18 -10.34 4.11
CA TYR A 72 1.81 -9.34 5.11
C TYR A 72 2.97 -8.88 6.01
N LYS A 73 4.23 -9.01 5.58
CA LYS A 73 5.38 -8.48 6.34
C LYS A 73 5.54 -6.99 6.08
N GLY A 74 5.51 -6.17 7.13
CA GLY A 74 5.55 -4.72 7.07
C GLY A 74 6.97 -4.13 7.19
N LYS A 75 7.24 -3.04 6.46
CA LYS A 75 8.43 -2.21 6.59
C LYS A 75 8.06 -0.74 6.44
N VAL A 76 8.61 0.13 7.28
CA VAL A 76 8.48 1.58 7.12
C VAL A 76 9.47 2.07 6.07
N ARG A 77 9.00 2.91 5.14
CA ARG A 77 9.78 3.51 4.05
C ARG A 77 9.32 4.94 3.80
N GLU A 78 10.11 5.67 3.00
CA GLU A 78 9.71 6.99 2.47
C GLU A 78 8.55 6.84 1.49
N ASP A 79 8.67 5.92 0.53
CA ASP A 79 7.57 5.57 -0.38
C ASP A 79 7.54 4.09 -0.76
N ALA A 80 6.44 3.67 -1.39
CA ALA A 80 6.29 2.33 -1.92
C ALA A 80 7.38 2.02 -2.98
N PRO A 81 7.94 0.80 -3.00
CA PRO A 81 8.88 0.41 -4.04
C PRO A 81 8.20 0.47 -5.41
N ASN A 82 9.02 0.73 -6.43
CA ASN A 82 8.59 0.87 -7.82
C ASN A 82 7.54 1.96 -7.95
N ALA A 83 7.97 3.21 -7.87
CA ALA A 83 7.10 4.38 -7.87
C ALA A 83 6.11 4.40 -9.05
N ASN A 84 6.51 3.87 -10.21
CA ASN A 84 5.73 3.85 -11.44
C ASN A 84 5.70 2.41 -12.02
N TYR A 85 4.57 1.71 -11.91
CA TYR A 85 4.39 0.30 -12.31
C TYR A 85 4.26 0.08 -13.84
N ILE A 86 4.22 1.14 -14.64
CA ILE A 86 4.02 1.06 -16.10
C ILE A 86 5.35 0.87 -16.84
N ASN A 87 6.10 -0.16 -16.44
CA ASN A 87 7.21 -0.67 -17.25
C ASN A 87 6.95 -2.15 -17.49
N LEU A 88 7.09 -2.60 -18.74
CA LEU A 88 6.88 -4.00 -19.15
C LEU A 88 7.70 -4.98 -18.28
N LEU A 89 8.87 -4.57 -17.79
CA LEU A 89 9.69 -5.35 -16.86
C LEU A 89 9.00 -5.66 -15.53
N TRP A 90 8.14 -4.76 -15.04
CA TRP A 90 7.38 -4.95 -13.79
C TRP A 90 6.05 -5.68 -13.99
N LEU A 91 5.59 -5.84 -15.24
CA LEU A 91 4.37 -6.58 -15.55
C LEU A 91 4.47 -8.06 -15.16
N ILE A 92 5.54 -8.74 -15.58
CA ILE A 92 5.74 -10.19 -15.32
C ILE A 92 5.80 -10.48 -13.80
N PRO A 93 6.62 -9.79 -12.98
CA PRO A 93 6.61 -9.99 -11.53
C PRO A 93 5.24 -9.74 -10.89
N THR A 94 4.47 -8.78 -11.40
CA THR A 94 3.14 -8.45 -10.86
C THR A 94 2.12 -9.54 -11.19
N ILE A 95 2.16 -10.12 -12.39
CA ILE A 95 1.33 -11.29 -12.76
C ILE A 95 1.68 -12.50 -11.90
N LEU A 96 2.98 -12.82 -11.74
CA LEU A 96 3.44 -13.92 -10.89
C LEU A 96 2.98 -13.75 -9.44
N THR A 97 2.97 -12.51 -8.96
CA THR A 97 2.39 -12.18 -7.65
C THR A 97 0.89 -12.46 -7.63
N GLY A 98 0.13 -11.99 -8.61
CA GLY A 98 -1.31 -12.24 -8.67
C GLY A 98 -1.63 -13.74 -8.61
N ALA A 99 -0.86 -14.54 -9.36
CA ALA A 99 -0.96 -16.01 -9.33
C ALA A 99 -0.62 -16.58 -7.94
N TRP A 100 0.45 -16.09 -7.31
CA TRP A 100 0.80 -16.46 -5.94
C TRP A 100 -0.31 -16.12 -4.94
N GLU A 101 -0.90 -14.93 -5.01
CA GLU A 101 -1.96 -14.51 -4.09
C GLU A 101 -3.26 -15.29 -4.31
N PHE A 102 -3.57 -15.64 -5.55
CA PHE A 102 -4.64 -16.57 -5.86
C PHE A 102 -4.41 -17.92 -5.20
N ILE A 103 -3.22 -18.52 -5.32
CA ILE A 103 -2.88 -19.78 -4.63
C ILE A 103 -2.96 -19.61 -3.11
N ARG A 104 -2.37 -18.54 -2.58
CA ARG A 104 -2.35 -18.20 -1.15
C ARG A 104 -3.75 -18.12 -0.55
N SER A 105 -4.73 -17.61 -1.29
CA SER A 105 -6.14 -17.48 -0.83
C SER A 105 -6.79 -18.81 -0.42
N PHE A 106 -6.28 -19.96 -0.92
CA PHE A 106 -6.77 -21.29 -0.54
C PHE A 106 -6.08 -21.82 0.72
N ILE A 107 -4.80 -21.49 0.89
CA ILE A 107 -3.93 -22.13 1.89
C ILE A 107 -3.64 -21.26 3.12
N ILE A 108 -3.88 -19.95 3.06
CA ILE A 108 -3.56 -19.01 4.15
C ILE A 108 -4.20 -19.40 5.50
N GLN A 109 -5.39 -19.99 5.45
CA GLN A 109 -6.11 -20.45 6.64
C GLN A 109 -5.33 -21.50 7.45
N PHE A 110 -4.47 -22.30 6.81
CA PHE A 110 -3.76 -23.40 7.47
C PHE A 110 -2.55 -22.96 8.27
N TRP A 111 -1.97 -21.79 7.97
CA TRP A 111 -0.79 -21.27 8.68
C TRP A 111 -1.04 -19.97 9.44
N LYS A 112 -2.10 -19.21 9.12
CA LYS A 112 -2.43 -17.94 9.80
C LYS A 112 -3.64 -18.05 10.73
N GLY A 113 -4.50 -19.05 10.52
CA GLY A 113 -5.75 -19.22 11.29
C GLY A 113 -6.99 -19.20 10.40
N LYS A 114 -8.06 -19.85 10.86
CA LYS A 114 -9.33 -20.03 10.10
C LYS A 114 -10.02 -18.70 9.78
N GLU A 115 -9.80 -17.67 10.59
CA GLU A 115 -10.29 -16.31 10.44
C GLU A 115 -9.73 -15.58 9.21
N TYR A 116 -8.66 -16.08 8.61
CA TYR A 116 -8.06 -15.55 7.38
C TYR A 116 -8.52 -16.29 6.11
N LYS A 117 -9.46 -17.23 6.23
CA LYS A 117 -10.01 -17.97 5.10
C LYS A 117 -10.68 -17.01 4.12
N GLU A 118 -10.19 -16.98 2.89
CA GLU A 118 -10.84 -16.25 1.80
C GLU A 118 -12.04 -17.04 1.26
N ASN A 119 -13.17 -16.36 1.04
CA ASN A 119 -14.36 -16.95 0.42
C ASN A 119 -14.26 -16.92 -1.12
N TRP A 120 -15.26 -17.48 -1.80
CA TRP A 120 -15.27 -17.53 -3.27
C TRP A 120 -15.27 -16.15 -3.94
N MET A 121 -16.00 -15.17 -3.40
CA MET A 121 -15.99 -13.80 -3.93
C MET A 121 -14.58 -13.21 -3.92
N MET A 122 -13.86 -13.35 -2.81
CA MET A 122 -12.50 -12.84 -2.66
C MET A 122 -11.54 -13.52 -3.63
N ARG A 123 -11.66 -14.85 -3.80
CA ARG A 123 -10.88 -15.62 -4.78
C ARG A 123 -11.13 -15.18 -6.21
N SER A 124 -12.38 -14.87 -6.57
CA SER A 124 -12.71 -14.32 -7.88
C SER A 124 -12.05 -12.95 -8.09
N LEU A 125 -11.99 -12.10 -7.06
CA LEU A 125 -11.28 -10.81 -7.14
C LEU A 125 -9.76 -10.99 -7.30
N ARG A 126 -9.16 -12.06 -6.78
CA ARG A 126 -7.74 -12.40 -7.05
C ARG A 126 -7.49 -12.68 -8.53
N ILE A 127 -8.45 -13.25 -9.26
CA ILE A 127 -8.34 -13.49 -10.72
C ILE A 127 -8.25 -12.15 -11.46
N VAL A 128 -9.00 -11.13 -11.02
CA VAL A 128 -8.89 -9.77 -11.56
C VAL A 128 -7.47 -9.23 -11.40
N GLY A 129 -6.80 -9.52 -10.27
CA GLY A 129 -5.41 -9.15 -10.03
C GLY A 129 -4.38 -9.85 -10.94
N ILE A 130 -4.73 -10.95 -11.58
CA ILE A 130 -3.88 -11.62 -12.58
C ILE A 130 -4.05 -10.93 -13.94
N VAL A 131 -5.29 -10.59 -14.30
CA VAL A 131 -5.63 -9.96 -15.59
C VAL A 131 -5.26 -8.46 -15.61
N LEU A 132 -5.50 -7.77 -14.50
CA LEU A 132 -5.23 -6.35 -14.27
C LEU A 132 -4.30 -6.22 -13.05
N PRO A 133 -2.99 -6.36 -13.26
CA PRO A 133 -2.03 -6.46 -12.16
C PRO A 133 -2.06 -5.25 -11.23
N GLY A 134 -2.11 -5.51 -9.92
CA GLY A 134 -2.17 -4.48 -8.87
C GLY A 134 -3.58 -4.04 -8.47
N MET A 135 -4.61 -4.30 -9.27
CA MET A 135 -6.00 -3.94 -8.91
C MET A 135 -6.51 -4.71 -7.69
N SER A 136 -6.22 -6.01 -7.62
CA SER A 136 -6.69 -6.81 -6.48
C SER A 136 -6.02 -6.43 -5.16
N ASN A 137 -4.83 -5.85 -5.22
CA ASN A 137 -4.09 -5.42 -4.04
C ASN A 137 -4.70 -4.17 -3.38
N HIS A 138 -5.59 -3.45 -4.06
CA HIS A 138 -6.34 -2.34 -3.48
C HIS A 138 -7.52 -2.80 -2.61
N PHE A 139 -7.90 -4.08 -2.65
CA PHE A 139 -9.10 -4.53 -1.93
C PHE A 139 -8.92 -4.41 -0.41
N PRO A 140 -9.96 -3.93 0.33
CA PRO A 140 -9.87 -3.68 1.77
C PRO A 140 -9.41 -4.88 2.60
N PHE A 141 -9.69 -6.10 2.14
CA PHE A 141 -9.29 -7.32 2.84
C PHE A 141 -7.77 -7.41 3.07
N ASP A 142 -6.96 -7.04 2.08
CA ASP A 142 -5.51 -7.10 2.24
C ASP A 142 -4.98 -6.01 3.18
N TYR A 143 -5.65 -4.87 3.25
CA TYR A 143 -5.34 -3.84 4.24
C TYR A 143 -5.67 -4.28 5.67
N VAL A 144 -6.83 -4.91 5.86
CA VAL A 144 -7.21 -5.52 7.14
C VAL A 144 -6.20 -6.61 7.53
N ASN A 145 -5.78 -7.44 6.59
CA ASN A 145 -4.78 -8.48 6.89
C ASN A 145 -3.40 -7.89 7.16
N SER A 146 -2.99 -6.85 6.43
CA SER A 146 -1.73 -6.14 6.68
C SER A 146 -1.65 -5.63 8.12
N THR A 147 -2.73 -5.07 8.66
CA THR A 147 -2.75 -4.55 10.03
C THR A 147 -2.91 -5.64 11.09
N ARG A 148 -3.61 -6.74 10.79
CA ARG A 148 -3.82 -7.85 11.73
C ARG A 148 -2.65 -8.84 11.80
N LEU A 149 -2.03 -9.14 10.67
CA LEU A 149 -0.96 -10.15 10.54
C LEU A 149 0.43 -9.54 10.50
N GLY A 150 0.53 -8.26 10.15
CA GLY A 150 1.80 -7.63 9.90
C GLY A 150 2.47 -7.13 11.18
N GLY A 151 3.78 -7.37 11.26
CA GLY A 151 4.68 -6.63 12.13
C GLY A 151 5.32 -5.50 11.32
N LEU A 152 5.34 -4.29 11.89
CA LEU A 152 6.09 -3.15 11.32
C LEU A 152 7.53 -3.20 11.84
N ALA A 153 8.48 -3.59 10.99
CA ALA A 153 9.88 -3.35 11.27
C ALA A 153 10.18 -1.86 11.00
N ARG A 154 10.43 -1.10 12.06
CA ARG A 154 10.97 0.26 11.97
C ARG A 154 12.50 0.17 11.82
N PRO A 155 13.11 0.83 10.83
CA PRO A 155 14.56 1.06 10.87
C PRO A 155 14.91 1.71 12.21
N CYS A 156 15.98 1.23 12.86
CA CYS A 156 16.47 1.88 14.07
C CYS A 156 16.89 3.30 13.69
N THR A 157 16.32 4.31 14.32
CA THR A 157 16.81 5.69 14.20
C THR A 157 18.15 5.75 14.92
N THR A 158 19.25 5.70 14.17
CA THR A 158 20.60 6.06 14.64
C THR A 158 20.76 7.56 14.70
#